data_AF-A0A7V6Z1T1-F1
#
_entry.id   AF-A0A7V6Z1T1-F1
#
_cell.length_a   1.000
_cell.length_b   1.000
_cell.length_c   1.000
_cell.angle_alpha   90.00
_cell.angle_beta   90.00
_cell.angle_gamma   90.00
#
_symmetry.space_group_name_H-M   'P 1'
#
loop_
_entity.id
_entity.type
_entity.pdbx_description
1 polymer ?
#
loop_
_entity_poly.entity_id
_entity_poly.type
_entity_poly.pdbx_seq_one_letter_code
_entity_poly.pdbx_strand_id
1 'polypeptide(L)'
;MQTKSPARLASLLAPLTLTLFLVAGCKTQQSRPSTSTSASSAAPSSAAASIYSAAPEKIDPVAPPVRIRAGFFEPFTDSRGNRWLPDQAFADGETIERDPGLPIANTQDPDLYRTERYSMTSFSYPVPNGKYLVRLHFAETFEGIYGPGERVFSFNVEGQPFKDFDVWVKAGGPNRAYIEEVNVTVADGKLDITFERNIENPEINGIEILPAQ
;
A
#
# COMPACT_ATOMS: atom_id res chain seq x y z
N MET A 1 2.06 -55.69 -19.76
CA MET A 1 2.03 -56.65 -18.64
C MET A 1 3.30 -56.48 -17.80
N GLN A 2 3.23 -55.75 -16.68
CA GLN A 2 3.84 -56.15 -15.42
C GLN A 2 3.37 -55.19 -14.34
N THR A 3 2.73 -55.81 -13.35
CA THR A 3 2.08 -55.22 -12.20
C THR A 3 3.09 -55.09 -11.06
N LYS A 4 3.06 -53.98 -10.32
CA LYS A 4 3.11 -53.98 -8.85
C LYS A 4 2.98 -52.57 -8.28
N SER A 5 1.97 -52.42 -7.45
CA SER A 5 1.75 -51.39 -6.42
C SER A 5 1.33 -52.18 -5.16
N PRO A 6 1.24 -51.64 -3.93
CA PRO A 6 1.90 -50.48 -3.30
C PRO A 6 2.59 -50.91 -1.98
N ALA A 7 3.25 -49.98 -1.26
CA ALA A 7 3.54 -50.16 0.17
C ALA A 7 3.00 -48.95 0.95
N ARG A 8 2.00 -49.21 1.80
CA ARG A 8 1.51 -48.35 2.87
C ARG A 8 2.20 -48.79 4.18
N LEU A 9 2.70 -47.86 4.98
CA LEU A 9 2.92 -48.01 6.42
C LEU A 9 2.21 -46.81 7.09
N ALA A 10 1.12 -47.00 7.81
CA ALA A 10 0.95 -47.57 9.17
C ALA A 10 1.22 -46.53 10.27
N SER A 11 0.13 -46.20 10.96
CA SER A 11 -0.06 -45.28 12.08
C SER A 11 0.85 -45.53 13.29
N LEU A 12 1.21 -44.47 14.00
CA LEU A 12 1.38 -44.50 15.45
C LEU A 12 0.63 -43.32 16.10
N LEU A 13 -0.46 -43.66 16.80
CA LEU A 13 -1.01 -42.84 17.89
C LEU A 13 -0.14 -43.05 19.14
N ALA A 14 0.13 -41.98 19.88
CA ALA A 14 0.61 -42.03 21.25
C ALA A 14 -0.27 -41.11 22.11
N PRO A 15 -0.83 -41.57 23.25
CA PRO A 15 -1.61 -40.72 24.14
C PRO A 15 -0.85 -40.32 25.42
N LEU A 16 -1.38 -39.25 26.03
CA LEU A 16 -1.45 -38.97 27.47
C LEU A 16 -0.18 -38.46 28.19
N THR A 17 -0.26 -37.23 28.72
CA THR A 17 -0.05 -36.97 30.16
C THR A 17 -0.68 -35.64 30.58
N LEU A 18 -1.66 -35.75 31.47
CA LEU A 18 -2.31 -34.67 32.23
C LEU A 18 -1.43 -34.34 33.44
N THR A 19 -1.02 -33.08 33.60
CA THR A 19 -0.32 -32.64 34.81
C THR A 19 -1.12 -31.54 35.50
N LEU A 20 -1.64 -31.89 36.68
CA LEU A 20 -2.39 -31.06 37.61
C LEU A 20 -1.41 -30.27 38.49
N PHE A 21 -1.46 -28.94 38.47
CA PHE A 21 -0.83 -28.10 39.50
C PHE A 21 -1.91 -27.44 40.34
N LEU A 22 -2.07 -27.93 41.58
CA LEU A 22 -2.73 -27.20 42.67
C LEU A 22 -1.72 -26.25 43.31
N VAL A 23 -2.07 -24.98 43.44
CA VAL A 23 -1.51 -24.10 44.48
C VAL A 23 -2.68 -23.41 45.19
N ALA A 24 -2.81 -23.69 46.47
CA ALA A 24 -3.74 -23.05 47.40
C ALA A 24 -3.06 -21.85 48.08
N GLY A 25 -3.81 -20.78 48.34
CA GLY A 25 -3.35 -19.66 49.16
C GLY A 25 -4.42 -18.56 49.33
N CYS A 26 -5.00 -18.50 50.52
CA CYS A 26 -6.17 -17.71 50.93
C CYS A 26 -5.94 -16.20 51.11
N LYS A 27 -7.01 -15.39 50.94
CA LYS A 27 -7.41 -14.38 51.94
C LYS A 27 -8.87 -13.93 51.79
N THR A 28 -9.62 -14.13 52.88
CA THR A 28 -10.85 -13.48 53.35
C THR A 28 -10.72 -11.94 53.32
N GLN A 29 -11.74 -11.06 53.31
CA GLN A 29 -13.17 -11.07 53.65
C GLN A 29 -13.72 -9.67 53.24
N GLN A 30 -14.98 -9.53 52.81
CA GLN A 30 -16.00 -8.67 53.43
C GLN A 30 -17.17 -8.32 52.49
N SER A 31 -18.35 -8.48 53.08
CA SER A 31 -19.72 -8.28 52.62
C SER A 31 -20.13 -6.80 52.46
N ARG A 32 -21.00 -6.47 51.49
CA ARG A 32 -22.44 -6.13 51.69
C ARG A 32 -23.11 -5.52 50.43
N PRO A 33 -24.46 -5.48 50.37
CA PRO A 33 -25.25 -5.33 49.14
C PRO A 33 -25.74 -3.91 48.82
N SER A 34 -26.52 -3.85 47.73
CA SER A 34 -27.00 -2.79 46.84
C SER A 34 -27.77 -1.57 47.40
N THR A 35 -27.94 -0.63 46.46
CA THR A 35 -29.07 0.30 46.16
C THR A 35 -28.99 1.81 46.52
N SER A 36 -28.85 2.61 45.44
CA SER A 36 -29.46 3.90 45.08
C SER A 36 -29.72 5.01 46.11
N THR A 37 -29.25 6.23 45.82
CA THR A 37 -30.05 7.48 45.82
C THR A 37 -29.34 8.56 44.99
N SER A 38 -30.13 9.31 44.23
CA SER A 38 -29.83 10.42 43.32
C SER A 38 -29.42 11.72 44.04
N ALA A 39 -28.57 12.54 43.39
CA ALA A 39 -28.54 13.99 43.60
C ALA A 39 -27.95 14.72 42.38
N SER A 40 -28.74 15.66 41.86
CA SER A 40 -28.39 16.69 40.89
C SER A 40 -27.33 17.64 41.45
N SER A 41 -26.38 18.09 40.62
CA SER A 41 -25.59 19.30 40.90
C SER A 41 -25.01 19.89 39.62
N ALA A 42 -25.08 21.21 39.54
CA ALA A 42 -24.90 22.07 38.39
C ALA A 42 -23.47 22.13 37.82
N ALA A 43 -23.40 22.47 36.54
CA ALA A 43 -22.18 22.85 35.83
C ALA A 43 -21.61 24.18 36.34
N PRO A 44 -20.29 24.39 36.16
CA PRO A 44 -19.81 25.70 35.73
C PRO A 44 -18.95 25.62 34.46
N SER A 45 -19.34 26.44 33.49
CA SER A 45 -18.53 27.23 32.55
C SER A 45 -17.16 26.67 32.15
N SER A 46 -17.12 25.90 31.07
CA SER A 46 -15.90 25.72 30.29
C SER A 46 -15.63 27.00 29.51
N ALA A 47 -14.51 27.65 29.82
CA ALA A 47 -13.99 28.77 29.06
C ALA A 47 -13.89 28.39 27.57
N ALA A 48 -14.36 29.29 26.72
CA ALA A 48 -14.31 29.17 25.28
C ALA A 48 -12.86 29.05 24.80
N ALA A 49 -12.45 27.82 24.43
CA ALA A 49 -11.30 27.63 23.58
C ALA A 49 -11.71 28.07 22.17
N SER A 50 -11.23 29.24 21.78
CA SER A 50 -11.30 29.75 20.42
C SER A 50 -10.67 28.73 19.48
N ILE A 51 -11.50 27.97 18.79
CA ILE A 51 -11.10 27.13 17.67
C ILE A 51 -10.73 28.07 16.53
N TYR A 52 -9.45 28.40 16.43
CA TYR A 52 -8.90 28.92 15.18
C TYR A 52 -9.15 27.85 14.11
N SER A 53 -10.16 28.11 13.30
CA SER A 53 -10.36 27.47 12.00
C SER A 53 -9.14 27.84 11.16
N ALA A 54 -8.15 26.95 11.11
CA ALA A 54 -7.08 27.06 10.14
C ALA A 54 -7.72 26.83 8.77
N ALA A 55 -7.75 27.87 7.95
CA ALA A 55 -7.99 27.72 6.52
C ALA A 55 -7.03 26.65 5.97
N PRO A 56 -7.45 25.79 5.02
CA PRO A 56 -6.57 24.77 4.47
C PRO A 56 -5.32 25.47 3.91
N GLU A 57 -4.16 25.13 4.49
CA GLU A 57 -2.87 25.65 4.07
C GLU A 57 -2.66 25.17 2.63
N LYS A 58 -2.57 26.11 1.69
CA LYS A 58 -2.24 25.80 0.30
C LYS A 58 -0.84 25.18 0.33
N ILE A 59 -0.73 23.88 0.10
CA ILE A 59 0.57 23.20 0.07
C ILE A 59 1.37 23.78 -1.08
N ASP A 60 2.52 24.37 -0.76
CA ASP A 60 3.39 24.96 -1.77
C ASP A 60 3.88 23.89 -2.76
N PRO A 61 3.91 24.21 -4.07
CA PRO A 61 4.43 23.29 -5.08
C PRO A 61 5.87 22.85 -4.79
N VAL A 62 6.12 21.55 -4.87
CA VAL A 62 7.45 20.96 -4.65
C VAL A 62 8.18 20.86 -5.99
N ALA A 63 9.40 21.40 -6.05
CA ALA A 63 10.21 21.36 -7.25
C ALA A 63 10.73 19.93 -7.55
N PRO A 64 10.60 19.42 -8.79
CA PRO A 64 11.20 18.15 -9.21
C PRO A 64 12.74 18.12 -9.11
N PRO A 65 13.36 16.93 -8.97
CA PRO A 65 12.74 15.61 -9.08
C PRO A 65 11.96 15.19 -7.82
N VAL A 66 10.76 14.66 -8.01
CA VAL A 66 9.95 14.01 -6.97
C VAL A 66 9.92 12.52 -7.26
N ARG A 67 10.07 11.69 -6.23
CA ARG A 67 9.99 10.24 -6.33
C ARG A 67 9.20 9.68 -5.18
N ILE A 68 8.16 8.90 -5.45
CA ILE A 68 7.27 8.30 -4.46
C ILE A 68 7.40 6.78 -4.56
N ARG A 69 7.78 6.12 -3.45
CA ARG A 69 7.73 4.67 -3.32
C ARG A 69 6.34 4.30 -2.80
N ALA A 70 5.50 3.75 -3.66
CA ALA A 70 4.16 3.35 -3.29
C ALA A 70 4.20 2.06 -2.46
N GLY A 71 3.27 1.92 -1.51
CA GLY A 71 3.16 0.72 -0.69
C GLY A 71 4.07 0.66 0.53
N PHE A 72 4.87 1.69 0.82
CA PHE A 72 5.79 1.69 1.97
C PHE A 72 5.87 3.04 2.67
N PHE A 73 5.99 3.03 4.00
CA PHE A 73 5.89 4.24 4.82
C PHE A 73 7.23 4.81 5.30
N GLU A 74 8.35 4.22 4.88
CA GLU A 74 9.70 4.74 5.15
C GLU A 74 10.40 5.19 3.86
N PRO A 75 11.30 6.19 3.92
CA PRO A 75 12.05 6.63 2.75
C PRO A 75 12.97 5.53 2.23
N PHE A 76 13.19 5.53 0.93
CA PHE A 76 14.05 4.56 0.24
C PHE A 76 15.13 5.30 -0.55
N THR A 77 16.31 4.69 -0.72
CA THR A 77 17.36 5.20 -1.61
C THR A 77 17.70 4.11 -2.60
N ASP A 78 17.55 4.40 -3.88
CA ASP A 78 17.85 3.43 -4.93
C ASP A 78 19.37 3.27 -5.16
N SER A 79 19.74 2.28 -5.95
CA SER A 79 21.11 1.93 -6.33
C SER A 79 21.87 3.07 -7.05
N ARG A 80 21.14 4.06 -7.55
CA ARG A 80 21.68 5.25 -8.22
C ARG A 80 21.79 6.45 -7.27
N GLY A 81 21.47 6.27 -5.99
CA GLY A 81 21.51 7.32 -4.97
C GLY A 81 20.31 8.27 -5.01
N ASN A 82 19.25 7.95 -5.76
CA ASN A 82 18.03 8.76 -5.73
C ASN A 82 17.24 8.46 -4.47
N ARG A 83 16.85 9.52 -3.76
CA ARG A 83 15.93 9.41 -2.62
C ARG A 83 14.48 9.34 -3.10
N TRP A 84 13.77 8.34 -2.60
CA TRP A 84 12.35 8.11 -2.77
C TRP A 84 11.62 8.43 -1.46
N LEU A 85 10.57 9.25 -1.57
CA LEU A 85 9.68 9.55 -0.48
C LEU A 85 8.75 8.36 -0.20
N PRO A 86 8.27 8.21 1.04
CA PRO A 86 7.23 7.24 1.37
C PRO A 86 5.95 7.43 0.55
N ASP A 87 5.08 6.43 0.64
CA ASP A 87 3.71 6.45 0.13
C ASP A 87 2.94 7.67 0.69
N GLN A 88 2.48 8.52 -0.22
CA GLN A 88 1.69 9.71 0.07
C GLN A 88 0.98 10.19 -1.20
N ALA A 89 0.09 11.17 -1.05
CA ALA A 89 -0.63 11.82 -2.15
C ALA A 89 -1.58 10.91 -2.96
N PHE A 90 -1.82 9.69 -2.51
CA PHE A 90 -2.85 8.80 -3.05
C PHE A 90 -4.19 8.99 -2.32
N ALA A 91 -5.29 8.85 -3.06
CA ALA A 91 -6.61 8.66 -2.50
C ALA A 91 -7.01 7.19 -2.54
N ASP A 92 -7.66 6.73 -1.46
CA ASP A 92 -8.12 5.35 -1.28
C ASP A 92 -6.99 4.32 -1.40
N GLY A 93 -7.39 3.07 -1.61
CA GLY A 93 -6.50 1.94 -1.79
C GLY A 93 -5.84 1.44 -0.51
N GLU A 94 -5.07 0.40 -0.69
CA GLU A 94 -4.35 -0.32 0.34
C GLU A 94 -2.90 -0.52 -0.10
N THR A 95 -2.05 -0.87 0.86
CA THR A 95 -0.62 -1.06 0.63
C THR A 95 -0.21 -2.48 1.00
N ILE A 96 0.72 -3.05 0.26
CA ILE A 96 1.31 -4.35 0.58
C ILE A 96 2.81 -4.33 0.36
N GLU A 97 3.52 -4.98 1.29
CA GLU A 97 4.93 -5.32 1.17
C GLU A 97 5.04 -6.84 0.95
N ARG A 98 5.81 -7.23 -0.05
CA ARG A 98 6.06 -8.62 -0.43
C ARG A 98 7.27 -9.16 0.31
N ASP A 99 7.48 -10.47 0.21
CA ASP A 99 8.66 -11.14 0.75
C ASP A 99 9.96 -10.44 0.28
N PRO A 100 10.89 -10.08 1.20
CA PRO A 100 12.16 -9.43 0.83
C PRO A 100 13.08 -10.28 -0.06
N GLY A 101 12.83 -11.59 -0.15
CA GLY A 101 13.51 -12.52 -1.04
C GLY A 101 12.86 -12.69 -2.41
N LEU A 102 11.66 -12.13 -2.65
CA LEU A 102 10.97 -12.22 -3.95
C LEU A 102 11.86 -11.67 -5.07
N PRO A 103 12.33 -12.48 -6.03
CA PRO A 103 13.17 -11.98 -7.10
C PRO A 103 12.35 -11.10 -8.04
N ILE A 104 12.82 -9.88 -8.31
CA ILE A 104 12.24 -9.00 -9.34
C ILE A 104 13.24 -8.86 -10.48
N ALA A 105 12.85 -9.29 -11.69
CA ALA A 105 13.68 -9.14 -12.88
C ALA A 105 13.59 -7.73 -13.47
N ASN A 106 14.50 -7.40 -14.39
CA ASN A 106 14.59 -6.11 -15.11
C ASN A 106 14.84 -4.87 -14.24
N THR A 107 15.36 -5.05 -13.03
CA THR A 107 15.68 -3.94 -12.13
C THR A 107 16.95 -4.24 -11.33
N GLN A 108 17.67 -3.18 -10.95
CA GLN A 108 18.76 -3.24 -9.97
C GLN A 108 18.25 -2.93 -8.55
N ASP A 109 16.98 -2.53 -8.44
CA ASP A 109 16.32 -2.03 -7.24
C ASP A 109 15.05 -2.86 -6.96
N PRO A 110 15.15 -4.15 -6.62
CA PRO A 110 13.99 -5.00 -6.43
C PRO A 110 13.10 -4.53 -5.27
N ASP A 111 13.67 -3.90 -4.24
CA ASP A 111 12.92 -3.39 -3.09
C ASP A 111 11.89 -2.32 -3.46
N LEU A 112 12.12 -1.56 -4.53
CA LEU A 112 11.13 -0.61 -5.05
C LEU A 112 9.87 -1.33 -5.56
N TYR A 113 10.03 -2.52 -6.14
CA TYR A 113 8.96 -3.30 -6.78
C TYR A 113 8.38 -4.40 -5.87
N ARG A 114 8.89 -4.54 -4.65
CA ARG A 114 8.32 -5.41 -3.61
C ARG A 114 7.28 -4.70 -2.76
N THR A 115 7.05 -3.42 -3.00
CA THR A 115 6.01 -2.63 -2.34
C THR A 115 5.03 -2.13 -3.38
N GLU A 116 3.75 -2.21 -3.08
CA GLU A 116 2.66 -1.90 -4.00
C GLU A 116 1.59 -1.12 -3.26
N ARG A 117 1.08 -0.06 -3.88
CA ARG A 117 -0.24 0.47 -3.55
C ARG A 117 -1.22 -0.07 -4.59
N TYR A 118 -2.38 -0.53 -4.15
CA TYR A 118 -3.42 -1.07 -5.02
C TYR A 118 -4.81 -0.58 -4.63
N SER A 119 -5.78 -0.71 -5.53
CA SER A 119 -7.16 -0.24 -5.34
C SER A 119 -7.29 1.27 -5.07
N MET A 120 -6.27 2.06 -5.40
CA MET A 120 -6.34 3.52 -5.33
C MET A 120 -7.20 4.08 -6.46
N THR A 121 -7.76 5.26 -6.26
CA THR A 121 -8.56 5.96 -7.28
C THR A 121 -7.80 7.11 -7.93
N SER A 122 -6.87 7.72 -7.21
CA SER A 122 -6.07 8.83 -7.72
C SER A 122 -4.76 9.04 -6.99
N PHE A 123 -3.86 9.78 -7.63
CA PHE A 123 -2.67 10.40 -7.06
C PHE A 123 -2.65 11.87 -7.45
N SER A 124 -2.40 12.77 -6.49
CA SER A 124 -2.34 14.22 -6.74
C SER A 124 -1.21 14.87 -5.96
N TYR A 125 -0.18 15.39 -6.66
CA TYR A 125 1.02 15.92 -6.02
C TYR A 125 1.30 17.36 -6.46
N PRO A 126 1.49 18.31 -5.52
CA PRO A 126 1.71 19.71 -5.87
C PRO A 126 3.08 19.90 -6.51
N VAL A 127 3.11 20.41 -7.74
CA VAL A 127 4.33 20.72 -8.50
C VAL A 127 4.13 22.02 -9.27
N PRO A 128 5.18 22.82 -9.53
CA PRO A 128 5.03 24.03 -10.32
C PRO A 128 4.40 23.76 -11.70
N ASN A 129 3.79 24.78 -12.30
CA ASN A 129 3.36 24.66 -13.69
C ASN A 129 4.59 24.44 -14.59
N GLY A 130 4.51 23.47 -15.48
CA GLY A 130 5.68 23.09 -16.28
C GLY A 130 5.47 21.82 -17.08
N LYS A 131 6.52 21.45 -17.83
CA LYS A 131 6.59 20.19 -18.58
C LYS A 131 7.40 19.18 -17.80
N TYR A 132 6.90 17.95 -17.73
CA TYR A 132 7.50 16.89 -16.94
C TYR A 132 7.55 15.57 -17.71
N LEU A 133 8.56 14.77 -17.39
CA LEU A 133 8.58 13.34 -17.66
C LEU A 133 8.10 12.62 -16.40
N VAL A 134 6.98 11.91 -16.52
CA VAL A 134 6.43 11.05 -15.47
C VAL A 134 6.86 9.62 -15.75
N ARG A 135 7.38 8.94 -14.75
CA ARG A 135 7.65 7.50 -14.80
C ARG A 135 6.77 6.77 -13.82
N LEU A 136 5.96 5.85 -14.32
CA LEU A 136 5.10 4.98 -13.52
C LEU A 136 5.73 3.59 -13.46
N HIS A 137 6.05 3.14 -12.25
CA HIS A 137 6.73 1.88 -12.00
C HIS A 137 5.71 0.81 -11.63
N PHE A 138 5.74 -0.31 -12.36
CA PHE A 138 4.83 -1.44 -12.19
C PHE A 138 5.60 -2.77 -12.15
N ALA A 139 5.00 -3.75 -11.49
CA ALA A 139 5.42 -5.14 -11.46
C ALA A 139 4.27 -5.98 -10.91
N GLU A 140 3.79 -6.93 -11.72
CA GLU A 140 2.78 -7.87 -11.25
C GLU A 140 3.41 -8.83 -10.23
N THR A 141 3.19 -8.57 -8.94
CA THR A 141 3.71 -9.38 -7.81
C THR A 141 2.61 -10.11 -7.05
N PHE A 142 1.35 -9.96 -7.46
CA PHE A 142 0.25 -10.65 -6.79
C PHE A 142 0.20 -12.11 -7.24
N GLU A 143 0.31 -13.03 -6.28
CA GLU A 143 0.29 -14.48 -6.52
C GLU A 143 -1.07 -15.01 -7.04
N GLY A 144 -2.10 -14.16 -7.11
CA GLY A 144 -3.39 -14.46 -7.71
C GLY A 144 -3.45 -14.29 -9.23
N ILE A 145 -2.41 -13.72 -9.84
CA ILE A 145 -2.33 -13.46 -11.28
C ILE A 145 -1.31 -14.41 -11.92
N TYR A 146 -1.75 -15.16 -12.92
CA TYR A 146 -1.01 -16.24 -13.59
C TYR A 146 -0.84 -16.02 -15.09
N GLY A 147 -1.44 -14.97 -15.66
CA GLY A 147 -1.35 -14.71 -17.08
C GLY A 147 -1.86 -13.35 -17.55
N PRO A 148 -1.71 -13.08 -18.86
CA PRO A 148 -2.31 -11.92 -19.52
C PRO A 148 -3.82 -11.84 -19.32
N GLY A 149 -4.35 -10.63 -19.18
CA GLY A 149 -5.78 -10.34 -19.10
C GLY A 149 -6.41 -10.55 -17.72
N GLU A 150 -5.65 -11.05 -16.73
CA GLU A 150 -6.17 -11.29 -15.38
C GLU A 150 -6.10 -10.05 -14.48
N ARG A 151 -5.18 -9.11 -14.74
CA ARG A 151 -5.21 -7.75 -14.23
C ARG A 151 -5.11 -6.76 -15.39
N VAL A 152 -6.17 -5.98 -15.55
CA VAL A 152 -6.30 -4.95 -16.58
C VAL A 152 -6.94 -3.73 -15.95
N PHE A 153 -6.31 -2.57 -16.06
CA PHE A 153 -6.88 -1.32 -15.56
C PHE A 153 -6.58 -0.18 -16.52
N SER A 154 -7.30 0.92 -16.37
CA SER A 154 -7.01 2.14 -17.12
C SER A 154 -6.45 3.18 -16.16
N PHE A 155 -5.67 4.12 -16.69
CA PHE A 155 -5.25 5.29 -15.93
C PHE A 155 -5.20 6.52 -16.83
N ASN A 156 -5.17 7.70 -16.23
CA ASN A 156 -5.03 8.96 -16.92
C ASN A 156 -3.94 9.78 -16.23
N VAL A 157 -3.00 10.35 -16.99
CA VAL A 157 -1.96 11.24 -16.45
C VAL A 157 -2.13 12.61 -17.09
N GLU A 158 -2.49 13.63 -16.31
CA GLU A 158 -2.67 15.00 -16.83
C GLU A 158 -3.56 15.09 -18.08
N GLY A 159 -4.70 14.38 -18.08
CA GLY A 159 -5.64 14.34 -19.19
C GLY A 159 -5.29 13.33 -20.30
N GLN A 160 -4.17 12.60 -20.21
CA GLN A 160 -3.76 11.60 -21.21
C GLN A 160 -4.19 10.17 -20.80
N PRO A 161 -5.18 9.55 -21.47
CA PRO A 161 -5.70 8.25 -21.07
C PRO A 161 -4.87 7.08 -21.61
N PHE A 162 -4.67 6.09 -20.75
CA PHE A 162 -4.11 4.77 -21.04
C PHE A 162 -5.18 3.74 -20.70
N LYS A 163 -5.72 3.10 -21.73
CA LYS A 163 -6.84 2.15 -21.59
C LYS A 163 -6.33 0.72 -21.65
N ASP A 164 -7.01 -0.15 -20.91
CA ASP A 164 -6.77 -1.60 -20.91
C ASP A 164 -5.29 -1.95 -20.69
N PHE A 165 -4.65 -1.26 -19.76
CA PHE A 165 -3.27 -1.48 -19.38
C PHE A 165 -3.15 -2.78 -18.58
N ASP A 166 -2.31 -3.68 -19.10
CA ASP A 166 -2.01 -4.98 -18.52
C ASP A 166 -0.51 -5.03 -18.19
N VAL A 167 -0.20 -5.03 -16.88
CA VAL A 167 1.17 -5.04 -16.37
C VAL A 167 1.91 -6.31 -16.81
N TRP A 168 1.22 -7.47 -16.80
CA TRP A 168 1.82 -8.75 -17.18
C TRP A 168 2.27 -8.72 -18.64
N VAL A 169 1.42 -8.23 -19.54
CA VAL A 169 1.75 -8.09 -20.97
C VAL A 169 2.91 -7.12 -21.18
N LYS A 170 2.88 -5.97 -20.49
CA LYS A 170 3.90 -4.92 -20.60
C LYS A 170 5.26 -5.36 -20.08
N ALA A 171 5.30 -6.02 -18.93
CA ALA A 171 6.52 -6.47 -18.28
C ALA A 171 7.05 -7.81 -18.83
N GLY A 172 6.19 -8.58 -19.51
CA GLY A 172 6.48 -9.90 -20.06
C GLY A 172 6.43 -11.02 -19.01
N GLY A 173 5.52 -10.93 -18.04
CA GLY A 173 5.33 -11.92 -16.98
C GLY A 173 5.31 -11.34 -15.55
N PRO A 174 5.17 -12.20 -14.53
CA PRO A 174 5.11 -11.79 -13.13
C PRO A 174 6.51 -11.49 -12.60
N ASN A 175 6.60 -10.66 -11.56
CA ASN A 175 7.84 -10.32 -10.86
C ASN A 175 8.89 -9.71 -11.79
N ARG A 176 8.46 -8.84 -12.71
CA ARG A 176 9.30 -8.13 -13.67
C ARG A 176 8.99 -6.65 -13.59
N ALA A 177 10.02 -5.85 -13.35
CA ALA A 177 9.89 -4.41 -13.37
C ALA A 177 9.55 -3.92 -14.79
N TYR A 178 8.59 -2.99 -14.85
CA TYR A 178 8.23 -2.23 -16.03
C TYR A 178 8.09 -0.75 -15.67
N ILE A 179 8.43 0.13 -16.60
CA ILE A 179 8.31 1.59 -16.44
C ILE A 179 7.52 2.11 -17.64
N GLU A 180 6.38 2.74 -17.38
CA GLU A 180 5.67 3.55 -18.38
C GLU A 180 6.13 5.00 -18.28
N GLU A 181 6.57 5.57 -19.39
CA GLU A 181 7.01 6.96 -19.48
C GLU A 181 5.95 7.84 -20.15
N VAL A 182 5.57 8.93 -19.49
CA VAL A 182 4.54 9.85 -19.99
C VAL A 182 5.04 11.29 -19.92
N ASN A 183 5.05 11.98 -21.06
CA ASN A 183 5.38 13.41 -21.11
C ASN A 183 4.10 14.22 -20.90
N VAL A 184 4.10 15.10 -19.90
CA VAL A 184 2.91 15.87 -19.51
C VAL A 184 3.19 17.36 -19.37
N THR A 185 2.12 18.16 -19.32
CA THR A 185 2.17 19.59 -19.00
C THR A 185 1.21 19.86 -17.86
N VAL A 186 1.74 20.30 -16.72
CA VAL A 186 0.96 20.73 -15.55
C VAL A 186 0.65 22.22 -15.69
N ALA A 187 -0.63 22.57 -15.56
CA ALA A 187 -1.13 23.93 -15.78
C ALA A 187 -1.83 24.54 -14.54
N ASP A 188 -2.15 23.74 -13.53
CA ASP A 188 -2.95 24.12 -12.36
C ASP A 188 -2.20 23.97 -11.02
N GLY A 189 -0.91 23.66 -11.05
CA GLY A 189 -0.02 23.59 -9.89
C GLY A 189 0.02 22.22 -9.20
N LYS A 190 -0.52 21.19 -9.82
CA LYS A 190 -0.46 19.81 -9.34
C LYS A 190 -0.41 18.82 -10.50
N LEU A 191 0.21 17.68 -10.25
CA LEU A 191 0.18 16.54 -11.16
C LEU A 191 -0.87 15.56 -10.67
N ASP A 192 -1.85 15.28 -11.51
CA ASP A 192 -2.96 14.38 -11.26
C ASP A 192 -2.83 13.09 -12.10
N ILE A 193 -3.07 11.98 -11.43
CA ILE A 193 -3.24 10.66 -12.04
C ILE A 193 -4.55 10.08 -11.52
N THR A 194 -5.38 9.54 -12.40
CA THR A 194 -6.56 8.76 -11.99
C THR A 194 -6.42 7.32 -12.43
N PHE A 195 -7.01 6.41 -11.67
CA PHE A 195 -6.99 4.97 -11.92
C PHE A 195 -8.42 4.45 -12.01
N GLU A 196 -8.68 3.58 -12.98
CA GLU A 196 -9.98 2.96 -13.21
C GLU A 196 -9.79 1.46 -13.34
N ARG A 197 -10.51 0.71 -12.51
CA ARG A 197 -10.52 -0.75 -12.51
C ARG A 197 -11.29 -1.30 -13.72
N ASN A 198 -10.66 -2.14 -14.54
CA ASN A 198 -11.37 -2.93 -15.56
C ASN A 198 -11.53 -4.40 -15.08
N ILE A 199 -10.41 -5.09 -14.89
CA ILE A 199 -10.27 -6.47 -14.37
C ILE A 199 -9.22 -6.44 -13.26
N GLU A 200 -9.60 -6.86 -12.05
CA GLU A 200 -8.74 -6.76 -10.85
C GLU A 200 -8.27 -5.33 -10.54
N ASN A 201 -7.74 -5.11 -9.34
CA ASN A 201 -7.44 -3.78 -8.83
C ASN A 201 -6.24 -3.13 -9.55
N PRO A 202 -6.31 -1.80 -9.86
CA PRO A 202 -5.13 -1.05 -10.27
C PRO A 202 -4.01 -1.16 -9.24
N GLU A 203 -2.76 -1.17 -9.69
CA GLU A 203 -1.56 -1.22 -8.85
C GLU A 203 -0.50 -0.25 -9.33
N ILE A 204 0.39 0.16 -8.42
CA ILE A 204 1.62 0.88 -8.74
C ILE A 204 2.67 0.63 -7.66
N ASN A 205 3.94 0.52 -8.04
CA ASN A 205 5.07 0.40 -7.11
C ASN A 205 5.77 1.74 -6.86
N GLY A 206 5.73 2.66 -7.82
CA GLY A 206 6.38 3.96 -7.66
C GLY A 206 6.08 4.96 -8.76
N ILE A 207 6.32 6.23 -8.45
CA ILE A 207 6.11 7.37 -9.36
C ILE A 207 7.35 8.26 -9.31
N GLU A 208 7.94 8.58 -10.46
CA GLU A 208 8.89 9.70 -10.60
C GLU A 208 8.21 10.85 -11.35
N ILE A 209 8.38 12.08 -10.85
CA ILE A 209 8.07 13.32 -11.56
C ILE A 209 9.40 14.03 -11.79
N LEU A 210 9.85 14.08 -13.04
CA LEU A 210 11.15 14.60 -13.43
C LEU A 210 10.98 15.82 -14.33
N PRO A 211 11.90 16.82 -14.27
CA PRO A 211 11.94 17.87 -15.29
C PRO A 211 11.98 17.25 -16.69
N ALA A 212 11.20 17.79 -17.63
CA ALA A 212 11.33 17.41 -19.04
C ALA A 212 12.76 17.71 -19.52
N GLN A 213 13.32 16.80 -20.32
CA GLN A 213 14.63 16.97 -20.98
C GLN A 213 14.55 17.94 -22.15
#